data_AF-A0A7J6KS86-F1
#
_entry.id   AF-A0A7J6KS86-F1
#
_cell.length_a   1.000
_cell.length_b   1.000
_cell.length_c   1.000
_cell.angle_alpha   90.00
_cell.angle_beta   90.00
_cell.angle_gamma   90.00
#
_symmetry.space_group_name_H-M   'P 1'
#
loop_
_entity.id
_entity.type
_entity.pdbx_description
1 polymer ?
#
loop_
_entity_poly.entity_id
_entity_poly.type
_entity_poly.pdbx_seq_one_letter_code
_entity_poly.pdbx_strand_id
1 'polypeptide(L)'
;DISRYYKKLVQQAKRKSKRRSARLVEKAAKASPPKEEIVAHTHRYHTRSQPLSRSQLEEAGRKRKPKARGKVRKPTLTRRKNSAPPSRKVQELRVAKREKKADEITSLLESLECNSPLDELPLELKRRMRPGWYWKGKKKINQPMVFPASHPVYPGQPKGLRQVVRERFGEDACRGLKHEGLVQLLSACEDFRSQKTLLQEEAEARGDKVIYGVKFHPELAPIGAAYRSIAERIRVSNTAGSSAGFKERVENVQDESGLTLQLIRKFFRSSREYLRHYREGKSMKEIESLRSQKRKHRGASHVLGDDAASAKKGRFSRDRLN
;
A
#
# COMPACT_ATOMS: atom_id res chain seq x y z
N ASP A 1 -19.49 47.21 28.58
CA ASP A 1 -20.27 46.84 27.36
C ASP A 1 -19.59 45.73 26.51
N ILE A 2 -19.04 44.69 27.16
CA ILE A 2 -18.22 43.63 26.52
C ILE A 2 -19.08 42.65 25.68
N SER A 3 -20.35 42.48 26.06
CA SER A 3 -21.32 41.61 25.37
C SER A 3 -21.59 42.04 23.93
N ARG A 4 -21.64 43.36 23.65
CA ARG A 4 -21.86 43.89 22.29
C ARG A 4 -20.67 43.64 21.38
N TYR A 5 -19.45 43.71 21.90
CA TYR A 5 -18.22 43.43 21.14
C TYR A 5 -18.15 41.96 20.71
N TYR A 6 -18.42 41.02 21.62
CA TYR A 6 -18.45 39.59 21.29
C TYR A 6 -19.55 39.23 20.28
N LYS A 7 -20.75 39.82 20.41
CA LYS A 7 -21.83 39.64 19.42
C LYS A 7 -21.40 40.08 18.02
N LYS A 8 -20.70 41.22 17.90
CA LYS A 8 -20.15 41.70 16.61
C LYS A 8 -19.09 40.74 16.04
N LEU A 9 -18.17 40.23 16.86
CA LEU A 9 -17.16 39.26 16.41
C LEU A 9 -17.76 37.95 15.91
N VAL A 10 -18.72 37.39 16.65
CA VAL A 10 -19.43 36.16 16.25
C VAL A 10 -20.18 36.38 14.94
N GLN A 11 -20.82 37.53 14.76
CA GLN A 11 -21.54 37.85 13.53
C GLN A 11 -20.59 38.04 12.33
N GLN A 12 -19.42 38.65 12.53
CA GLN A 12 -18.38 38.75 11.52
C GLN A 12 -17.82 37.37 11.13
N ALA A 13 -17.58 36.48 12.10
CA ALA A 13 -17.11 35.12 11.85
C ALA A 13 -18.14 34.31 11.02
N LYS A 14 -19.44 34.43 11.36
CA LYS A 14 -20.53 33.80 10.57
C LYS A 14 -20.58 34.33 9.14
N ARG A 15 -20.42 35.65 8.92
CA ARG A 15 -20.37 36.26 7.58
C ARG A 15 -19.16 35.77 6.78
N LYS A 16 -17.97 35.68 7.39
CA LYS A 16 -16.75 35.14 6.74
C LYS A 16 -16.93 33.67 6.34
N SER A 17 -17.52 32.85 7.21
CA SER A 17 -17.82 31.43 6.92
C SER A 17 -18.78 31.28 5.72
N LYS A 18 -19.89 32.03 5.71
CA LYS A 18 -20.88 32.03 4.61
C LYS A 18 -20.28 32.45 3.27
N ARG A 19 -19.38 33.45 3.28
CA ARG A 19 -18.67 33.88 2.05
C ARG A 19 -17.70 32.80 1.54
N ARG A 20 -17.02 32.08 2.45
CA ARG A 20 -16.09 31.01 2.08
C ARG A 20 -16.83 29.80 1.49
N SER A 21 -17.97 29.42 2.05
CA SER A 21 -18.80 28.35 1.50
C SER A 21 -19.36 28.70 0.13
N ALA A 22 -19.86 29.93 -0.06
CA ALA A 22 -20.36 30.39 -1.37
C ALA A 22 -19.28 30.34 -2.47
N ARG A 23 -18.06 30.80 -2.16
CA ARG A 23 -16.92 30.71 -3.10
C ARG A 23 -16.54 29.28 -3.46
N LEU A 24 -16.67 28.33 -2.53
CA LEU A 24 -16.39 26.92 -2.81
C LEU A 24 -17.46 26.30 -3.73
N VAL A 25 -18.73 26.64 -3.51
CA VAL A 25 -19.84 26.21 -4.38
C VAL A 25 -19.66 26.78 -5.79
N GLU A 26 -19.37 28.07 -5.92
CA GLU A 26 -19.14 28.72 -7.22
C GLU A 26 -17.92 28.12 -7.95
N LYS A 27 -16.84 27.82 -7.22
CA LYS A 27 -15.66 27.16 -7.79
C LYS A 27 -15.95 25.72 -8.23
N ALA A 28 -16.81 25.00 -7.51
CA ALA A 28 -17.24 23.66 -7.90
C ALA A 28 -18.16 23.68 -9.13
N ALA A 29 -19.04 24.67 -9.23
CA ALA A 29 -19.90 24.88 -10.40
C ALA A 29 -19.07 25.21 -11.66
N LYS A 30 -18.06 26.09 -11.53
CA LYS A 30 -17.14 26.43 -12.63
C LYS A 30 -16.21 25.29 -13.05
N ALA A 31 -16.00 24.29 -12.19
CA ALA A 31 -15.11 23.16 -12.45
C ALA A 31 -15.81 21.94 -13.07
N SER A 32 -17.13 21.97 -13.25
CA SER A 32 -17.90 20.86 -13.83
C SER A 32 -18.29 21.19 -15.27
N PRO A 33 -17.74 20.50 -16.30
CA PRO A 33 -18.21 20.65 -17.68
C PRO A 33 -19.65 20.11 -17.84
N PRO A 34 -20.38 20.54 -18.90
CA PRO A 34 -21.73 20.06 -19.19
C PRO A 34 -21.73 18.53 -19.37
N LYS A 35 -22.77 17.88 -18.83
CA LYS A 35 -22.96 16.44 -18.91
C LYS A 35 -23.34 16.06 -20.34
N GLU A 36 -22.38 15.54 -21.10
CA GLU A 36 -22.68 14.76 -22.30
C GLU A 36 -23.23 13.38 -21.89
N GLU A 37 -24.22 12.90 -22.64
CA GLU A 37 -24.83 11.58 -22.48
C GLU A 37 -23.78 10.47 -22.60
N ILE A 38 -23.63 9.71 -21.51
CA ILE A 38 -22.67 8.61 -21.44
C ILE A 38 -23.31 7.40 -22.12
N VAL A 39 -22.99 7.22 -23.41
CA VAL A 39 -23.18 5.95 -24.12
C VAL A 39 -22.32 4.87 -23.45
N ALA A 40 -22.90 3.68 -23.29
CA ALA A 40 -22.37 2.53 -22.55
C ALA A 40 -20.87 2.31 -22.79
N HIS A 41 -20.06 2.66 -21.79
CA HIS A 41 -18.62 2.47 -21.81
C HIS A 41 -18.26 1.16 -21.12
N THR A 42 -17.69 0.24 -21.89
CA THR A 42 -16.99 -0.94 -21.40
C THR A 42 -15.95 -0.52 -20.35
N HIS A 43 -15.92 -1.27 -19.25
CA HIS A 43 -15.11 -1.01 -18.04
C HIS A 43 -13.60 -0.98 -18.35
N ARG A 44 -13.08 0.13 -18.87
CA ARG A 44 -11.65 0.43 -18.89
C ARG A 44 -11.26 0.99 -17.52
N TYR A 45 -10.59 0.16 -16.72
CA TYR A 45 -10.08 0.56 -15.41
C TYR A 45 -9.18 1.79 -15.53
N HIS A 46 -9.65 2.90 -14.98
CA HIS A 46 -8.93 4.16 -14.89
C HIS A 46 -7.84 4.03 -13.81
N THR A 47 -6.66 3.56 -14.18
CA THR A 47 -5.44 3.61 -13.37
C THR A 47 -4.97 5.06 -13.26
N ARG A 48 -5.68 5.88 -12.48
CA ARG A 48 -5.46 7.33 -12.37
C ARG A 48 -4.12 7.72 -11.71
N SER A 49 -3.20 6.79 -11.51
CA SER A 49 -1.88 7.05 -10.92
C SER A 49 -0.71 6.30 -11.57
N GLN A 50 -0.92 5.51 -12.63
CA GLN A 50 0.21 4.99 -13.41
C GLN A 50 0.34 5.79 -14.71
N PRO A 51 1.46 6.50 -14.94
CA PRO A 51 1.70 7.11 -16.24
C PRO A 51 1.73 5.99 -17.28
N LEU A 52 0.90 6.11 -18.33
CA LEU A 52 0.90 5.20 -19.47
C LEU A 52 2.34 5.00 -19.97
N SER A 53 2.67 3.76 -20.30
CA SER A 53 3.97 3.42 -20.87
C SER A 53 4.17 4.16 -22.21
N ARG A 54 5.42 4.29 -22.66
CA ARG A 54 5.75 4.98 -23.91
C ARG A 54 5.05 4.36 -25.11
N SER A 55 4.97 3.02 -25.16
CA SER A 55 4.27 2.29 -26.23
C SER A 55 2.75 2.54 -26.22
N GLN A 56 2.13 2.55 -25.04
CA GLN A 56 0.69 2.85 -24.89
C GLN A 56 0.33 4.28 -25.31
N LEU A 57 1.26 5.23 -25.18
CA LEU A 57 1.08 6.61 -25.64
C LEU A 57 1.22 6.73 -27.16
N GLU A 58 2.11 5.94 -27.77
CA GLU A 58 2.33 5.92 -29.23
C GLU A 58 1.16 5.23 -29.96
N GLU A 59 0.67 4.10 -29.46
CA GLU A 59 -0.53 3.41 -30.00
C GLU A 59 -1.80 4.27 -29.91
N ALA A 60 -1.93 5.11 -28.88
CA ALA A 60 -3.08 6.00 -28.73
C ALA A 60 -3.02 7.25 -29.64
N GLY A 61 -2.06 7.33 -30.58
CA GLY A 61 -1.85 8.50 -31.44
C GLY A 61 -1.42 9.76 -30.66
N ARG A 62 -1.12 9.63 -29.37
CA ARG A 62 -0.74 10.74 -28.48
C ARG A 62 0.76 10.96 -28.58
N LYS A 63 1.20 11.54 -29.70
CA LYS A 63 2.55 12.12 -29.79
C LYS A 63 2.68 13.13 -28.65
N ARG A 64 3.59 12.85 -27.70
CA ARG A 64 3.92 13.83 -26.65
C ARG A 64 4.42 15.07 -27.38
N LYS A 65 3.61 16.14 -27.43
CA LYS A 65 4.15 17.48 -27.69
C LYS A 65 5.33 17.62 -26.74
N PRO A 66 6.55 17.95 -27.22
CA PRO A 66 7.68 18.15 -26.34
C PRO A 66 7.18 19.10 -25.25
N LYS A 67 7.15 18.62 -24.00
CA LYS A 67 6.79 19.49 -22.89
C LYS A 67 7.76 20.66 -23.05
N ALA A 68 7.24 21.84 -23.42
CA ALA A 68 7.98 23.07 -23.26
C ALA A 68 8.61 22.93 -21.88
N ARG A 69 9.94 23.01 -21.80
CA ARG A 69 10.68 22.89 -20.54
C ARG A 69 10.10 23.96 -19.63
N GLY A 70 9.01 23.62 -18.95
CA GLY A 70 8.37 24.44 -17.96
C GLY A 70 9.48 24.55 -16.96
N LYS A 71 10.12 25.72 -16.93
CA LYS A 71 11.23 26.02 -16.04
C LYS A 71 10.80 25.39 -14.74
N VAL A 72 11.46 24.29 -14.37
CA VAL A 72 11.26 23.72 -13.04
C VAL A 72 11.60 24.92 -12.20
N ARG A 73 10.57 25.54 -11.60
CA ARG A 73 10.77 26.49 -10.54
C ARG A 73 11.37 25.61 -9.47
N LYS A 74 12.71 25.43 -9.56
CA LYS A 74 13.53 25.14 -8.41
C LYS A 74 12.94 26.09 -7.38
N PRO A 75 12.52 25.61 -6.20
CA PRO A 75 12.22 26.54 -5.13
C PRO A 75 13.51 27.32 -4.95
N THR A 76 13.58 28.48 -5.60
CA THR A 76 14.41 29.57 -5.17
C THR A 76 13.80 29.88 -3.83
N LEU A 77 14.28 29.17 -2.80
CA LEU A 77 14.66 29.81 -1.57
C LEU A 77 15.45 31.02 -2.03
N THR A 78 14.72 32.11 -2.30
CA THR A 78 15.27 33.42 -2.50
C THR A 78 15.92 33.67 -1.16
N ARG A 79 17.20 33.28 -1.07
CA ARG A 79 18.12 33.75 -0.06
C ARG A 79 17.83 35.24 -0.01
N ARG A 80 17.22 35.71 1.09
CA ARG A 80 16.89 37.13 1.26
C ARG A 80 18.15 37.86 0.83
N LYS A 81 18.04 38.76 -0.15
CA LYS A 81 19.20 39.38 -0.82
C LYS A 81 20.19 40.03 0.16
N ASN A 82 19.78 40.23 1.43
CA ASN A 82 20.57 40.82 2.50
C ASN A 82 20.79 39.87 3.71
N SER A 83 20.64 38.55 3.55
CA SER A 83 21.02 37.61 4.61
C SER A 83 22.54 37.45 4.62
N ALA A 84 23.17 38.06 5.63
CA ALA A 84 24.58 37.88 5.91
C ALA A 84 24.90 36.37 5.95
N PRO A 85 26.03 35.93 5.37
CA PRO A 85 26.45 34.55 5.48
C PRO A 85 26.51 34.16 6.97
N PRO A 86 26.14 32.92 7.33
CA PRO A 86 26.26 32.47 8.71
C PRO A 86 27.71 32.66 9.16
N SER A 87 27.89 33.15 10.39
CA SER A 87 29.23 33.38 10.94
C SER A 87 30.06 32.09 10.88
N ARG A 88 31.38 32.22 10.80
CA ARG A 88 32.31 31.09 10.70
C ARG A 88 32.04 30.02 11.77
N LYS A 89 31.78 30.45 13.02
CA LYS A 89 31.42 29.59 14.15
C LYS A 89 30.14 28.76 13.90
N VAL A 90 29.13 29.33 13.24
CA VAL A 90 27.89 28.62 12.88
C VAL A 90 28.13 27.60 11.75
N GLN A 91 29.06 27.88 10.84
CA GLN A 91 29.43 26.94 9.79
C GLN A 91 30.20 25.74 10.35
N GLU A 92 31.19 25.99 11.21
CA GLU A 92 31.96 24.95 11.91
C GLU A 92 31.05 24.03 12.74
N LEU A 93 30.10 24.60 13.50
CA LEU A 93 29.09 23.82 14.24
C LEU A 93 28.20 22.96 13.34
N ARG A 94 27.93 23.38 12.10
CA ARG A 94 27.13 22.59 11.15
C ARG A 94 27.94 21.45 10.54
N VAL A 95 29.23 21.66 10.30
CA VAL A 95 30.14 20.61 9.81
C VAL A 95 30.31 19.55 10.90
N ALA A 96 30.66 19.96 12.12
CA ALA A 96 30.80 19.03 13.25
C ALA A 96 29.52 18.22 13.54
N LYS A 97 28.32 18.83 13.40
CA LYS A 97 27.06 18.08 13.51
C LYS A 97 26.83 17.08 12.38
N ARG A 98 27.32 17.36 11.17
CA ARG A 98 27.21 16.44 10.03
C ARG A 98 28.18 15.27 10.18
N GLU A 99 29.40 15.55 10.59
CA GLU A 99 30.43 14.54 10.89
C GLU A 99 29.95 13.63 12.01
N LYS A 100 29.54 14.19 13.15
CA LYS A 100 28.98 13.39 14.25
C LYS A 100 27.80 12.50 13.83
N LYS A 101 26.94 13.00 12.93
CA LYS A 101 25.81 12.22 12.39
C LYS A 101 26.27 11.17 11.39
N ALA A 102 27.31 11.45 10.61
CA ALA A 102 27.92 10.47 9.71
C ALA A 102 28.57 9.35 10.53
N ASP A 103 29.31 9.69 11.59
CA ASP A 103 29.92 8.73 12.50
C ASP A 103 28.86 7.89 13.22
N GLU A 104 27.75 8.51 13.66
CA GLU A 104 26.62 7.79 14.26
C GLU A 104 25.95 6.84 13.25
N ILE A 105 25.80 7.25 11.99
CA ILE A 105 25.27 6.38 10.93
C ILE A 105 26.25 5.24 10.63
N THR A 106 27.55 5.52 10.52
CA THR A 106 28.57 4.50 10.27
C THR A 106 28.65 3.52 11.43
N SER A 107 28.66 3.99 12.68
CA SER A 107 28.59 3.14 13.86
C SER A 107 27.30 2.33 13.93
N LEU A 108 26.16 2.91 13.55
CA LEU A 108 24.92 2.17 13.42
C LEU A 108 24.99 1.12 12.31
N LEU A 109 25.60 1.42 11.17
CA LEU A 109 25.79 0.46 10.08
C LEU A 109 26.75 -0.66 10.47
N GLU A 110 27.86 -0.38 11.16
CA GLU A 110 28.76 -1.40 11.73
C GLU A 110 28.05 -2.23 12.81
N SER A 111 27.18 -1.61 13.62
CA SER A 111 26.35 -2.35 14.58
C SER A 111 25.23 -3.15 13.89
N LEU A 112 24.78 -2.73 12.71
CA LEU A 112 23.77 -3.39 11.88
C LEU A 112 24.38 -4.37 10.88
N GLU A 113 25.70 -4.35 10.70
CA GLU A 113 26.53 -5.49 10.30
C GLU A 113 26.56 -6.56 11.41
N CYS A 114 25.58 -6.55 12.32
CA CYS A 114 24.85 -7.76 12.66
C CYS A 114 24.46 -8.47 11.35
N ASN A 115 25.34 -9.36 10.92
CA ASN A 115 25.05 -10.49 10.07
C ASN A 115 23.58 -10.85 10.23
N SER A 116 22.79 -10.63 9.16
CA SER A 116 21.45 -11.19 9.14
C SER A 116 21.61 -12.65 9.58
N PRO A 117 20.84 -13.16 10.54
CA PRO A 117 20.92 -14.56 10.93
C PRO A 117 20.73 -15.50 9.72
N LEU A 118 20.19 -14.98 8.60
CA LEU A 118 20.08 -15.66 7.31
C LEU A 118 21.37 -15.64 6.48
N ASP A 119 22.25 -14.65 6.66
CA ASP A 119 23.52 -14.51 5.93
C ASP A 119 24.61 -15.43 6.50
N GLU A 120 24.59 -15.66 7.82
CA GLU A 120 25.46 -16.59 8.56
C GLU A 120 25.05 -18.07 8.43
N LEU A 121 23.89 -18.38 7.86
CA LEU A 121 23.55 -19.77 7.58
C LEU A 121 24.64 -20.35 6.66
N PRO A 122 25.28 -21.47 7.05
CA PRO A 122 26.17 -22.21 6.17
C PRO A 122 25.55 -22.31 4.77
N LEU A 123 26.35 -22.20 3.70
CA LEU A 123 25.85 -22.33 2.33
C LEU A 123 25.06 -23.63 2.09
N GLU A 124 25.27 -24.63 2.94
CA GLU A 124 24.53 -25.89 3.02
C GLU A 124 23.11 -25.75 3.61
N LEU A 125 22.93 -24.84 4.58
CA LEU A 125 21.64 -24.48 5.18
C LEU A 125 20.85 -23.46 4.34
N LYS A 126 21.52 -22.66 3.52
CA LYS A 126 20.86 -21.91 2.43
C LYS A 126 20.37 -22.92 1.40
N ARG A 127 19.14 -23.43 1.56
CA ARG A 127 18.52 -24.42 0.65
C ARG A 127 18.81 -24.00 -0.81
N ARG A 128 19.70 -24.76 -1.48
CA ARG A 128 20.04 -24.53 -2.89
C ARG A 128 18.75 -24.54 -3.71
N MET A 129 18.68 -23.68 -4.73
CA MET A 129 17.56 -23.74 -5.67
C MET A 129 17.45 -25.15 -6.24
N ARG A 130 16.27 -25.73 -6.14
CA ARG A 130 16.02 -27.09 -6.61
C ARG A 130 16.30 -27.17 -8.11
N PRO A 131 16.90 -28.27 -8.59
CA PRO A 131 17.05 -28.48 -10.01
C PRO A 131 15.67 -28.55 -10.67
N GLY A 132 15.54 -27.89 -11.83
CA GLY A 132 14.40 -28.07 -12.72
C GLY A 132 14.62 -29.24 -13.66
N TRP A 133 13.69 -29.46 -14.58
CA TRP A 133 13.84 -30.47 -15.63
C TRP A 133 13.06 -30.08 -16.87
N TYR A 134 13.48 -30.56 -18.04
CA TYR A 134 12.78 -30.31 -19.29
C TYR A 134 12.95 -31.47 -20.26
N TRP A 135 12.04 -31.57 -21.23
CA TRP A 135 12.12 -32.55 -22.30
C TRP A 135 12.90 -31.98 -23.49
N LYS A 136 13.89 -32.73 -23.98
CA LYS A 136 14.57 -32.45 -25.24
C LYS A 136 14.37 -33.67 -26.15
N GLY A 137 13.43 -33.57 -27.08
CA GLY A 137 12.91 -34.74 -27.80
C GLY A 137 12.23 -35.70 -26.83
N LYS A 138 12.65 -36.97 -26.83
CA LYS A 138 12.10 -38.01 -25.93
C LYS A 138 12.88 -38.19 -24.62
N LYS A 139 13.92 -37.37 -24.36
CA LYS A 139 14.77 -37.49 -23.19
C LYS A 139 14.47 -36.39 -22.17
N LYS A 140 14.25 -36.80 -20.91
CA LYS A 140 14.16 -35.88 -19.77
C LYS A 140 15.57 -35.46 -19.36
N ILE A 141 15.82 -34.15 -19.31
CA ILE A 141 17.10 -33.57 -18.92
C ILE A 141 16.89 -32.82 -17.60
N ASN A 142 17.70 -33.15 -16.59
CA ASN A 142 17.77 -32.40 -15.34
C ASN A 142 18.57 -31.11 -15.56
N GLN A 143 18.01 -29.99 -15.17
CA GLN A 143 18.66 -28.68 -15.29
C GLN A 143 19.04 -28.15 -13.90
N PRO A 144 20.34 -27.99 -13.60
CA PRO A 144 20.75 -27.34 -12.37
C PRO A 144 20.39 -25.85 -12.44
N MET A 145 19.71 -25.35 -11.40
CA MET A 145 19.31 -23.95 -11.25
C MET A 145 20.39 -23.08 -10.58
N VAL A 146 21.52 -23.69 -10.24
CA VAL A 146 22.69 -23.07 -9.63
C VAL A 146 23.90 -23.41 -10.49
N PHE A 147 24.82 -22.47 -10.67
CA PHE A 147 26.07 -22.74 -11.35
C PHE A 147 26.94 -23.71 -10.55
N PRO A 148 27.71 -24.60 -11.20
CA PRO A 148 28.62 -25.50 -10.51
C PRO A 148 29.70 -24.73 -9.76
N ALA A 149 30.29 -25.35 -8.73
CA ALA A 149 31.38 -24.74 -7.96
C ALA A 149 32.62 -24.41 -8.82
N SER A 150 32.81 -25.13 -9.94
CA SER A 150 33.87 -24.89 -10.91
C SER A 150 33.57 -23.79 -11.93
N HIS A 151 32.42 -23.11 -11.85
CA HIS A 151 32.06 -22.09 -12.82
C HIS A 151 33.00 -20.87 -12.71
N PRO A 152 33.58 -20.36 -13.82
CA PRO A 152 34.66 -19.38 -13.76
C PRO A 152 34.27 -18.02 -13.18
N VAL A 153 33.03 -17.58 -13.42
CA VAL A 153 32.56 -16.23 -13.00
C VAL A 153 31.58 -16.26 -11.82
N TYR A 154 30.63 -17.20 -11.80
CA TYR A 154 29.53 -17.26 -10.85
C TYR A 154 29.45 -18.60 -10.08
N PRO A 155 30.53 -19.09 -9.44
CA PRO A 155 30.51 -20.40 -8.77
C PRO A 155 29.47 -20.44 -7.65
N GLY A 156 28.60 -21.46 -7.66
CA GLY A 156 27.57 -21.66 -6.64
C GLY A 156 26.44 -20.62 -6.61
N GLN A 157 26.42 -19.66 -7.53
CA GLN A 157 25.35 -18.67 -7.60
C GLN A 157 24.12 -19.20 -8.36
N PRO A 158 22.90 -18.75 -8.02
CA PRO A 158 21.70 -19.13 -8.76
C PRO A 158 21.75 -18.60 -10.20
N LYS A 159 21.26 -19.40 -11.14
CA LYS A 159 21.14 -19.00 -12.55
C LYS A 159 19.99 -18.03 -12.73
N GLY A 160 20.23 -16.95 -13.48
CA GLY A 160 19.16 -16.04 -13.90
C GLY A 160 18.27 -16.64 -15.00
N LEU A 161 17.06 -16.08 -15.16
CA LEU A 161 16.06 -16.55 -16.14
C LEU A 161 16.64 -16.69 -17.55
N ARG A 162 17.48 -15.73 -17.98
CA ARG A 162 18.05 -15.75 -19.33
C ARG A 162 19.00 -16.94 -19.55
N GLN A 163 19.82 -17.26 -18.55
CA GLN A 163 20.71 -18.42 -18.63
C GLN A 163 19.90 -19.73 -18.67
N VAL A 164 18.83 -19.80 -17.88
CA VAL A 164 17.93 -20.96 -17.86
C VAL A 164 17.24 -21.16 -19.22
N VAL A 165 16.71 -20.09 -19.82
CA VAL A 165 16.08 -20.13 -21.16
C VAL A 165 17.10 -20.50 -22.23
N ARG A 166 18.29 -19.89 -22.21
CA ARG A 166 19.38 -20.18 -23.15
C ARG A 166 19.75 -21.67 -23.17
N GLU A 167 19.86 -22.29 -22.01
CA GLU A 167 20.18 -23.72 -21.90
C GLU A 167 19.05 -24.62 -22.41
N ARG A 168 17.79 -24.20 -22.26
CA ARG A 168 16.61 -24.99 -22.69
C ARG A 168 16.32 -24.85 -24.18
N PHE A 169 16.31 -23.62 -24.67
CA PHE A 169 15.76 -23.24 -25.97
C PHE A 169 16.82 -22.67 -26.93
N GLY A 170 18.04 -22.45 -26.47
CA GLY A 170 19.13 -21.84 -27.26
C GLY A 170 19.21 -20.32 -27.13
N GLU A 171 20.28 -19.74 -27.70
CA GLU A 171 20.54 -18.29 -27.63
C GLU A 171 19.47 -17.48 -28.37
N ASP A 172 18.96 -18.01 -29.48
CA ASP A 172 18.00 -17.30 -30.33
C ASP A 172 16.65 -17.10 -29.63
N ALA A 173 16.25 -18.03 -28.77
CA ALA A 173 15.06 -17.88 -27.93
C ALA A 173 15.19 -16.72 -26.92
N CYS A 174 16.41 -16.30 -26.57
CA CYS A 174 16.66 -15.18 -25.66
C CYS A 174 16.80 -13.83 -26.38
N ARG A 175 16.88 -13.81 -27.71
CA ARG A 175 17.21 -12.61 -28.47
C ARG A 175 15.99 -11.69 -28.56
N GLY A 176 16.14 -10.43 -28.15
CA GLY A 176 15.06 -9.42 -28.20
C GLY A 176 13.97 -9.57 -27.12
N LEU A 177 13.91 -10.68 -26.39
CA LEU A 177 12.95 -10.85 -25.30
C LEU A 177 13.36 -10.06 -24.05
N LYS A 178 12.40 -9.32 -23.51
CA LYS A 178 12.50 -8.69 -22.19
C LYS A 178 12.21 -9.71 -21.08
N HIS A 179 12.44 -9.30 -19.84
CA HIS A 179 12.17 -10.11 -18.65
C HIS A 179 10.79 -10.79 -18.67
N GLU A 180 9.72 -10.05 -18.97
CA GLU A 180 8.35 -10.60 -19.02
C GLU A 180 8.18 -11.72 -20.06
N GLY A 181 8.82 -11.59 -21.23
CA GLY A 181 8.78 -12.62 -22.26
C GLY A 181 9.51 -13.90 -21.85
N LEU A 182 10.64 -13.77 -21.15
CA LEU A 182 11.36 -14.92 -20.58
C LEU A 182 10.53 -15.62 -19.49
N VAL A 183 9.85 -14.84 -18.64
CA VAL A 183 8.96 -15.40 -17.60
C VAL A 183 7.79 -16.15 -18.24
N GLN A 184 7.13 -15.58 -19.24
CA GLN A 184 6.04 -16.26 -19.95
C GLN A 184 6.49 -17.58 -20.58
N LEU A 185 7.66 -17.57 -21.24
CA LEU A 185 8.22 -18.76 -21.88
C LEU A 185 8.51 -19.88 -20.87
N LEU A 186 9.15 -19.55 -19.75
CA LEU A 186 9.42 -20.53 -18.68
C LEU A 186 8.15 -20.97 -17.96
N SER A 187 7.17 -20.08 -17.77
CA SER A 187 5.90 -20.41 -17.09
C SER A 187 5.04 -21.41 -17.89
N ALA A 188 5.26 -21.50 -19.20
CA ALA A 188 4.62 -22.51 -20.05
C ALA A 188 5.26 -23.91 -19.90
N CYS A 189 6.47 -24.02 -19.33
CA CYS A 189 7.13 -25.29 -19.09
C CYS A 189 6.45 -26.07 -17.96
N GLU A 190 6.36 -27.39 -18.11
CA GLU A 190 5.67 -28.28 -17.17
C GLU A 190 6.29 -28.28 -15.77
N ASP A 191 7.62 -28.27 -15.68
CA ASP A 191 8.32 -28.27 -14.40
C ASP A 191 8.08 -26.97 -13.62
N PHE A 192 8.18 -25.81 -14.28
CA PHE A 192 7.86 -24.52 -13.66
C PHE A 192 6.40 -24.40 -13.27
N ARG A 193 5.49 -24.96 -14.07
CA ARG A 193 4.05 -24.94 -13.78
C ARG A 193 3.67 -25.86 -12.61
N SER A 194 4.34 -27.00 -12.49
CA SER A 194 4.09 -27.99 -11.43
C SER A 194 4.86 -27.68 -10.14
N GLN A 195 5.91 -26.87 -10.20
CA GLN A 195 6.73 -26.53 -9.05
C GLN A 195 5.95 -25.66 -8.06
N LYS A 196 5.67 -26.22 -6.88
CA LYS A 196 5.13 -25.48 -5.75
C LYS A 196 6.21 -24.60 -5.14
N THR A 197 5.80 -23.48 -4.57
CA THR A 197 6.73 -22.64 -3.81
C THR A 197 7.18 -23.37 -2.54
N LEU A 198 8.40 -23.08 -2.07
CA LEU A 198 8.93 -23.69 -0.83
C LEU A 198 7.96 -23.53 0.35
N LEU A 199 7.36 -22.34 0.47
CA LEU A 199 6.39 -22.02 1.50
C LEU A 199 5.10 -22.85 1.36
N GLN A 200 4.64 -23.06 0.13
CA GLN A 200 3.45 -23.88 -0.12
C GLN A 200 3.68 -25.34 0.25
N GLU A 201 4.83 -25.91 -0.11
CA GLU A 201 5.14 -27.30 0.24
C GLU A 201 5.26 -27.49 1.75
N GLU A 202 5.92 -26.56 2.45
CA GLU A 202 6.05 -26.60 3.91
C GLU A 202 4.68 -26.48 4.59
N ALA A 203 3.81 -25.60 4.09
CA ALA A 203 2.44 -25.47 4.57
C ALA A 203 1.64 -26.76 4.33
N GLU A 204 1.69 -27.32 3.13
CA GLU A 204 1.00 -28.57 2.80
C GLU A 204 1.52 -29.77 3.60
N ALA A 205 2.83 -29.84 3.86
CA ALA A 205 3.44 -30.88 4.69
C ALA A 205 2.97 -30.83 6.15
N ARG A 206 2.69 -29.62 6.67
CA ARG A 206 2.05 -29.43 7.99
C ARG A 206 0.55 -29.75 7.98
N GLY A 207 -0.05 -29.96 6.81
CA GLY A 207 -1.49 -30.08 6.64
C GLY A 207 -2.24 -28.74 6.64
N ASP A 208 -1.52 -27.62 6.51
CA ASP A 208 -2.12 -26.29 6.44
C ASP A 208 -2.87 -26.10 5.11
N LYS A 209 -3.99 -25.38 5.17
CA LYS A 209 -4.74 -24.98 3.96
C LYS A 209 -4.34 -23.57 3.54
N VAL A 210 -3.77 -23.44 2.35
CA VAL A 210 -3.40 -22.14 1.79
C VAL A 210 -4.64 -21.45 1.19
N ILE A 211 -4.96 -20.26 1.69
CA ILE A 211 -6.04 -19.42 1.17
C ILE A 211 -5.44 -18.33 0.28
N TYR A 212 -5.67 -18.42 -1.03
CA TYR A 212 -5.20 -17.40 -1.97
C TYR A 212 -6.07 -16.13 -1.88
N GLY A 213 -5.44 -15.02 -1.49
CA GLY A 213 -6.05 -13.70 -1.48
C GLY A 213 -5.90 -12.96 -2.81
N VAL A 214 -6.84 -12.07 -3.14
CA VAL A 214 -6.74 -11.21 -4.33
C VAL A 214 -5.81 -10.03 -4.02
N LYS A 215 -4.91 -9.72 -4.96
CA LYS A 215 -3.97 -8.60 -4.85
C LYS A 215 -4.74 -7.27 -4.73
N PHE A 216 -4.29 -6.38 -3.84
CA PHE A 216 -4.85 -5.04 -3.60
C PHE A 216 -6.29 -4.99 -3.05
N HIS A 217 -6.75 -6.07 -2.43
CA HIS A 217 -8.06 -6.13 -1.75
C HIS A 217 -7.91 -6.38 -0.24
N PRO A 218 -7.33 -5.44 0.53
CA PRO A 218 -7.08 -5.62 1.96
C PRO A 218 -8.37 -5.80 2.78
N GLU A 219 -9.52 -5.36 2.28
CA GLU A 219 -10.84 -5.57 2.88
C GLU A 219 -11.31 -7.04 2.83
N LEU A 220 -10.76 -7.84 1.91
CA LEU A 220 -11.00 -9.28 1.83
C LEU A 220 -10.13 -10.07 2.80
N ALA A 221 -9.11 -9.46 3.41
CA ALA A 221 -8.26 -10.07 4.41
C ALA A 221 -8.71 -9.65 5.83
N PRO A 222 -9.39 -10.52 6.61
CA PRO A 222 -9.92 -10.15 7.93
C PRO A 222 -8.86 -9.63 8.89
N ILE A 223 -7.62 -10.11 8.75
CA ILE A 223 -6.46 -9.67 9.54
C ILE A 223 -6.18 -8.16 9.38
N GLY A 224 -6.45 -7.59 8.20
CA GLY A 224 -6.28 -6.14 7.98
C GLY A 224 -7.25 -5.31 8.83
N ALA A 225 -8.45 -5.83 9.10
CA ALA A 225 -9.40 -5.19 10.02
C ALA A 225 -8.96 -5.36 11.48
N ALA A 226 -8.39 -6.52 11.85
CA ALA A 226 -7.81 -6.75 13.17
C ALA A 226 -6.66 -5.76 13.46
N TYR A 227 -5.69 -5.63 12.54
CA TYR A 227 -4.60 -4.66 12.67
C TYR A 227 -5.08 -3.23 12.82
N ARG A 228 -6.14 -2.84 12.11
CA ARG A 228 -6.74 -1.51 12.26
C ARG A 228 -7.31 -1.31 13.67
N SER A 229 -8.02 -2.29 14.20
CA SER A 229 -8.58 -2.25 15.55
C SER A 229 -7.50 -2.18 16.63
N ILE A 230 -6.43 -2.97 16.47
CA ILE A 230 -5.26 -2.96 17.36
C ILE A 230 -4.58 -1.60 17.30
N ALA A 231 -4.29 -1.09 16.10
CA ALA A 231 -3.64 0.21 15.92
C ALA A 231 -4.47 1.37 16.49
N GLU A 232 -5.80 1.33 16.37
CA GLU A 232 -6.70 2.31 16.99
C GLU A 232 -6.60 2.28 18.51
N ARG A 233 -6.65 1.09 19.14
CA ARG A 233 -6.49 0.94 20.59
C ARG A 233 -5.12 1.35 21.10
N ILE A 234 -4.04 1.00 20.39
CA ILE A 234 -2.67 1.45 20.72
C ILE A 234 -2.59 2.98 20.66
N ARG A 235 -3.20 3.62 19.67
CA ARG A 235 -3.19 5.09 19.58
C ARG A 235 -3.96 5.75 20.71
N VAL A 236 -5.09 5.19 21.11
CA VAL A 236 -5.89 5.73 22.22
C VAL A 236 -5.19 5.53 23.58
N SER A 237 -4.53 4.39 23.78
CA SER A 237 -3.78 4.10 25.01
C SER A 237 -2.41 4.80 25.09
N ASN A 238 -1.82 5.18 23.95
CA ASN A 238 -0.56 5.91 23.92
C ASN A 238 -0.76 7.41 24.19
N THR A 239 -1.07 7.75 25.44
CA THR A 239 -1.22 9.13 25.92
C THR A 239 0.07 9.93 25.84
N ALA A 240 1.22 9.28 25.99
CA ALA A 240 2.55 9.92 25.97
C ALA A 240 3.08 10.22 24.56
N GLY A 241 2.46 9.67 23.51
CA GLY A 241 2.97 9.81 22.13
C GLY A 241 4.36 9.21 21.90
N SER A 242 4.83 8.36 22.81
CA SER A 242 6.18 7.78 22.82
C SER A 242 6.22 6.42 22.13
N SER A 243 7.37 6.04 21.60
CA SER A 243 7.68 4.68 21.14
C SER A 243 8.08 3.74 22.27
N ALA A 244 8.50 4.27 23.43
CA ALA A 244 8.79 3.47 24.62
C ALA A 244 7.55 2.68 25.04
N GLY A 245 7.70 1.41 25.38
CA GLY A 245 6.58 0.55 25.78
C GLY A 245 5.71 0.05 24.62
N PHE A 246 6.15 0.14 23.36
CA PHE A 246 5.31 -0.22 22.20
C PHE A 246 4.97 -1.71 22.17
N LYS A 247 5.93 -2.59 22.47
CA LYS A 247 5.73 -4.04 22.45
C LYS A 247 4.70 -4.45 23.51
N GLU A 248 4.86 -3.91 24.71
CA GLU A 248 3.98 -4.10 25.86
C GLU A 248 2.56 -3.60 25.55
N ARG A 249 2.42 -2.44 24.89
CA ARG A 249 1.12 -1.96 24.43
C ARG A 249 0.48 -2.86 23.36
N VAL A 250 1.28 -3.43 22.45
CA VAL A 250 0.77 -4.37 21.45
C VAL A 250 0.26 -5.64 22.14
N GLU A 251 1.05 -6.21 23.05
CA GLU A 251 0.71 -7.42 23.82
C GLU A 251 -0.56 -7.20 24.65
N ASN A 252 -0.62 -6.13 25.44
CA ASN A 252 -1.81 -5.78 26.25
C ASN A 252 -3.08 -5.57 25.41
N VAL A 253 -2.96 -5.10 24.17
CA VAL A 253 -4.09 -4.91 23.25
C VAL A 253 -4.44 -6.20 22.49
N GLN A 254 -3.52 -7.16 22.38
CA GLN A 254 -3.80 -8.46 21.78
C GLN A 254 -4.48 -9.41 22.77
N ASP A 255 -4.21 -9.28 24.06
CA ASP A 255 -4.88 -10.02 25.13
C ASP A 255 -6.42 -9.87 25.09
N GLU A 256 -7.12 -10.79 25.77
CA GLU A 256 -8.55 -11.13 25.58
C GLU A 256 -9.53 -9.94 25.60
N SER A 257 -9.16 -8.80 26.19
CA SER A 257 -9.97 -7.57 26.22
C SER A 257 -9.99 -6.80 24.87
N GLY A 258 -9.02 -7.07 23.99
CA GLY A 258 -8.73 -6.31 22.79
C GLY A 258 -9.35 -6.84 21.51
N LEU A 259 -9.12 -8.11 21.23
CA LEU A 259 -9.51 -8.78 19.99
C LEU A 259 -10.41 -9.99 20.27
N THR A 260 -11.59 -9.73 20.84
CA THR A 260 -12.53 -10.79 21.19
C THR A 260 -12.93 -11.66 20.01
N LEU A 261 -13.27 -12.93 20.26
CA LEU A 261 -13.76 -13.86 19.24
C LEU A 261 -14.96 -13.32 18.46
N GLN A 262 -15.85 -12.56 19.14
CA GLN A 262 -16.99 -11.90 18.49
C GLN A 262 -16.56 -10.87 17.45
N LEU A 263 -15.51 -10.09 17.77
CA LEU A 263 -14.94 -9.08 16.87
C LEU A 263 -14.24 -9.74 15.68
N ILE A 264 -13.47 -10.81 15.92
CA ILE A 264 -12.86 -11.63 14.87
C ILE A 264 -13.95 -12.14 13.92
N ARG A 265 -15.01 -12.77 14.44
CA ARG A 265 -16.16 -13.24 13.63
C ARG A 265 -16.84 -12.11 12.87
N LYS A 266 -16.87 -10.89 13.42
CA LYS A 266 -17.41 -9.70 12.73
C LYS A 266 -16.52 -9.28 11.55
N PHE A 267 -15.19 -9.40 11.67
CA PHE A 267 -14.27 -9.13 10.56
C PHE A 267 -14.41 -10.15 9.43
N PHE A 268 -14.47 -11.44 9.74
CA PHE A 268 -14.73 -12.47 8.73
C PHE A 268 -16.07 -12.25 8.00
N ARG A 269 -17.14 -11.96 8.72
CA ARG A 269 -18.44 -11.61 8.12
C ARG A 269 -18.33 -10.37 7.24
N SER A 270 -17.58 -9.35 7.66
CA SER A 270 -17.34 -8.15 6.87
C SER A 270 -16.64 -8.48 5.54
N SER A 271 -15.57 -9.27 5.57
CA SER A 271 -14.84 -9.67 4.36
C SER A 271 -15.69 -10.53 3.42
N ARG A 272 -16.54 -11.41 3.96
CA ARG A 272 -17.53 -12.18 3.18
C ARG A 272 -18.53 -11.28 2.46
N GLU A 273 -19.02 -10.22 3.11
CA GLU A 273 -19.94 -9.26 2.48
C GLU A 273 -19.26 -8.46 1.35
N TYR A 274 -18.00 -8.05 1.52
CA TYR A 274 -17.22 -7.46 0.43
C TYR A 274 -17.09 -8.44 -0.75
N LEU A 275 -16.70 -9.68 -0.48
CA LEU A 275 -16.55 -10.70 -1.52
C LEU A 275 -17.85 -10.93 -2.28
N ARG A 276 -18.98 -10.98 -1.58
CA ARG A 276 -20.31 -11.09 -2.21
C ARG A 276 -20.56 -9.95 -3.17
N HIS A 277 -20.33 -8.71 -2.76
CA HIS A 277 -20.57 -7.56 -3.63
C HIS A 277 -19.59 -7.46 -4.80
N TYR A 278 -18.32 -7.87 -4.62
CA TYR A 278 -17.39 -7.97 -5.75
C TYR A 278 -17.84 -9.01 -6.76
N ARG A 279 -18.40 -10.15 -6.33
CA ARG A 279 -19.01 -11.14 -7.24
C ARG A 279 -20.23 -10.59 -7.98
N GLU A 280 -20.96 -9.67 -7.37
CA GLU A 280 -22.06 -8.92 -8.00
C GLU A 280 -21.56 -7.79 -8.94
N GLY A 281 -20.24 -7.66 -9.16
CA GLY A 281 -19.65 -6.64 -10.03
C GLY A 281 -19.61 -5.22 -9.43
N LYS A 282 -19.94 -5.07 -8.14
CA LYS A 282 -19.98 -3.75 -7.50
C LYS A 282 -18.58 -3.20 -7.24
N SER A 283 -18.42 -1.90 -7.47
CA SER A 283 -17.21 -1.17 -7.16
C SER A 283 -17.05 -0.94 -5.65
N MET A 284 -15.81 -0.72 -5.19
CA MET A 284 -15.51 -0.46 -3.77
C MET A 284 -16.32 0.72 -3.19
N LYS A 285 -16.53 1.79 -3.97
CA LYS A 285 -17.29 2.97 -3.54
C LYS A 285 -18.77 2.66 -3.32
N GLU A 286 -19.36 1.86 -4.20
CA GLU A 286 -20.76 1.42 -4.06
C GLU A 286 -20.91 0.53 -2.82
N ILE A 287 -19.97 -0.39 -2.59
CA ILE A 287 -19.96 -1.24 -1.40
C ILE A 287 -19.90 -0.40 -0.13
N GLU A 288 -19.00 0.60 -0.06
CA GLU A 288 -18.90 1.51 1.09
C GLU A 288 -20.18 2.33 1.30
N SER A 289 -20.83 2.79 0.23
CA SER A 289 -22.12 3.47 0.28
C SER A 289 -23.21 2.56 0.85
N LEU A 290 -23.36 1.34 0.32
CA LEU A 290 -24.34 0.35 0.78
C LEU A 290 -24.12 -0.02 2.26
N ARG A 291 -22.86 -0.21 2.67
CA ARG A 291 -22.53 -0.47 4.09
C ARG A 291 -22.87 0.72 4.97
N SER A 292 -22.64 1.95 4.49
CA SER A 292 -22.99 3.17 5.22
C SER A 292 -24.50 3.33 5.37
N GLN A 293 -25.28 3.01 4.32
CA GLN A 293 -26.74 2.98 4.38
C GLN A 293 -27.26 1.92 5.35
N LYS A 294 -26.76 0.67 5.26
CA LYS A 294 -27.11 -0.43 6.18
C LYS A 294 -26.86 -0.08 7.64
N ARG A 295 -25.81 0.69 7.94
CA ARG A 295 -25.53 1.19 9.30
C ARG A 295 -26.57 2.20 9.78
N LYS A 296 -27.06 3.09 8.89
CA LYS A 296 -28.13 4.05 9.23
C LYS A 296 -29.42 3.33 9.62
N HIS A 297 -29.83 2.33 8.85
CA HIS A 297 -31.05 1.57 9.11
C HIS A 297 -30.98 0.71 10.38
N ARG A 298 -29.79 0.26 10.79
CA ARG A 298 -29.60 -0.48 12.06
C ARG A 298 -29.44 0.43 13.29
N GLY A 299 -29.14 1.72 13.09
CA GLY A 299 -29.01 2.71 14.17
C GLY A 299 -30.29 3.50 14.42
N ALA A 300 -31.24 3.48 13.49
CA ALA A 300 -32.62 3.84 13.77
C ALA A 300 -33.28 2.63 14.43
N SER A 301 -33.09 2.46 15.73
CA SER A 301 -34.12 1.76 16.50
C SER A 301 -35.43 2.48 16.16
N HIS A 302 -36.36 1.75 15.56
CA HIS A 302 -37.76 2.13 15.52
C HIS A 302 -38.19 2.25 16.99
N VAL A 303 -37.99 3.43 17.59
CA VAL A 303 -38.76 3.81 18.77
C VAL A 303 -40.15 3.93 18.20
N LEU A 304 -40.94 2.86 18.37
CA LEU A 304 -42.37 2.89 18.22
C LEU A 304 -42.87 4.07 19.06
N GLY A 305 -43.37 5.07 18.36
CA GLY A 305 -43.70 6.38 18.86
C GLY A 305 -44.23 7.14 17.67
N ASP A 306 -45.48 6.86 17.36
CA ASP A 306 -46.28 7.52 16.33
C ASP A 306 -46.33 9.03 16.62
N ASP A 307 -45.37 9.80 16.10
CA ASP A 307 -45.45 11.25 16.02
C ASP A 307 -44.46 11.77 14.95
N ALA A 308 -44.88 11.66 13.69
CA ALA A 308 -44.09 11.97 12.50
C ALA A 308 -43.81 13.48 12.27
N ALA A 309 -44.06 14.36 13.24
CA ALA A 309 -43.97 15.82 13.03
C ALA A 309 -42.78 16.54 13.67
N SER A 310 -41.91 15.88 14.45
CA SER A 310 -40.85 16.56 15.22
C SER A 310 -39.46 15.91 15.14
N ALA A 311 -38.98 15.60 13.94
CA ALA A 311 -37.59 15.16 13.75
C ALA A 311 -36.61 16.35 13.69
N LYS A 312 -36.40 17.05 14.82
CA LYS A 312 -35.23 17.93 14.97
C LYS A 312 -33.97 17.08 15.10
N LYS A 313 -32.95 17.41 14.30
CA LYS A 313 -31.62 16.78 14.27
C LYS A 313 -31.02 16.66 15.69
N GLY A 314 -31.13 15.49 16.30
CA GLY A 314 -30.45 15.16 17.54
C GLY A 314 -28.93 15.13 17.33
N ARG A 315 -28.23 16.10 17.93
CA ARG A 315 -26.80 15.97 18.19
C ARG A 315 -26.65 14.91 19.27
N PHE A 316 -26.01 13.79 18.96
CA PHE A 316 -25.51 12.87 19.97
C PHE A 316 -24.51 13.63 20.86
N SER A 317 -24.91 13.94 22.10
CA SER A 317 -23.96 14.33 23.14
C SER A 317 -23.13 13.12 23.52
N ARG A 318 -21.85 13.37 23.82
CA ARG A 318 -20.82 12.37 24.04
C ARG A 318 -20.63 12.09 25.54
N ASP A 319 -21.68 12.24 26.32
CA ASP A 319 -21.63 12.10 27.78
C ASP A 319 -22.32 10.81 28.19
N ARG A 320 -21.56 9.71 28.11
CA ARG A 320 -21.73 8.55 28.97
C ARG A 320 -20.36 7.97 29.23
N LEU A 321 -19.79 8.35 30.36
CA LEU A 321 -18.83 7.59 31.18
C LEU A 321 -18.61 8.44 32.45
N ASN A 322 -19.46 8.22 33.44
CA ASN A 322 -19.10 8.24 34.86
C ASN A 322 -19.49 6.88 35.40
#